data_AF-A0A835GMN6-F1
#
_entry.id   AF-A0A835GMN6-F1
#
_cell.length_a   1.000
_cell.length_b   1.000
_cell.length_c   1.000
_cell.angle_alpha   90.00
_cell.angle_beta   90.00
_cell.angle_gamma   90.00
#
_symmetry.space_group_name_H-M   'P 1'
#
loop_
_entity.id
_entity.type
_entity.pdbx_description
1 polymer ?
#
loop_
_entity_poly.entity_id
_entity_poly.type
_entity_poly.pdbx_seq_one_letter_code
_entity_poly.pdbx_strand_id
1 'polypeptide(L)'
;AWYDEPYNKKGFDECIEKFHVQPREKGSFQKPDISSVDPCFWACGFKILGFLDSEGQYDLETTHSHYKKENLSYLGEKQEKVEEIIEQCDAALEKITGTDPKAECDRGFQLAKCYVEDMRKLLFEDSRK
;
A
#
# COMPACT_ATOMS: atom_id res chain seq x y z
N ALA A 1 -14.70 -2.44 2.48
CA ALA A 1 -14.75 -0.97 2.54
C ALA A 1 -13.50 -0.54 3.30
N TRP A 2 -12.56 0.13 2.63
CA TRP A 2 -11.22 0.48 3.15
C TRP A 2 -11.24 1.52 4.31
N TYR A 3 -12.41 1.75 4.91
CA TYR A 3 -12.73 2.89 5.79
C TYR A 3 -13.28 2.50 7.17
N ASP A 4 -13.37 1.21 7.50
CA ASP A 4 -14.17 0.78 8.66
C ASP A 4 -13.40 0.68 10.00
N GLU A 5 -12.08 0.92 10.03
CA GLU A 5 -11.40 1.21 11.30
C GLU A 5 -11.28 2.74 11.54
N PRO A 6 -11.94 3.28 12.58
CA PRO A 6 -12.04 4.73 12.80
C PRO A 6 -10.69 5.43 13.08
N TYR A 7 -9.63 4.68 13.41
CA TYR A 7 -8.30 5.20 13.71
C TYR A 7 -7.50 5.59 12.47
N ASN A 8 -7.71 4.93 11.33
CA ASN A 8 -6.87 5.13 10.15
C ASN A 8 -7.37 6.29 9.26
N LYS A 9 -8.66 6.63 9.34
CA LYS A 9 -9.25 7.71 8.53
C LYS A 9 -8.64 9.07 8.81
N LYS A 10 -8.48 9.43 10.09
CA LYS A 10 -7.90 10.73 10.48
C LYS A 10 -6.45 10.86 10.01
N GLY A 11 -5.63 9.83 10.22
CA GLY A 11 -4.25 9.83 9.75
C GLY A 11 -4.18 9.96 8.23
N PHE A 12 -5.05 9.26 7.50
CA PHE A 12 -5.01 9.28 6.04
C PHE A 12 -5.41 10.65 5.48
N ASP A 13 -6.41 11.30 6.09
CA ASP A 13 -6.79 12.68 5.77
C ASP A 13 -5.60 13.65 6.01
N GLU A 14 -4.84 13.47 7.09
CA GLU A 14 -3.61 14.27 7.36
C GLU A 14 -2.54 14.07 6.26
N CYS A 15 -2.35 12.86 5.72
CA CYS A 15 -1.46 12.63 4.58
C CYS A 15 -1.96 13.34 3.31
N ILE A 16 -3.26 13.27 3.03
CA ILE A 16 -3.87 13.92 1.86
C ILE A 16 -3.63 15.44 1.93
N GLU A 17 -3.87 16.05 3.09
CA GLU A 17 -3.64 17.47 3.32
C GLU A 17 -2.16 17.84 3.17
N LYS A 18 -1.26 17.10 3.81
CA LYS A 18 0.18 17.36 3.83
C LYS A 18 0.82 17.30 2.44
N PHE A 19 0.41 16.34 1.61
CA PHE A 19 0.98 16.13 0.28
C PHE A 19 0.13 16.73 -0.84
N HIS A 20 -0.89 17.52 -0.50
CA HIS A 20 -1.79 18.17 -1.44
C HIS A 20 -2.36 17.21 -2.50
N VAL A 21 -2.60 15.96 -2.11
CA VAL A 21 -3.18 14.96 -2.99
C VAL A 21 -4.61 15.37 -3.25
N GLN A 22 -4.92 15.73 -4.49
CA GLN A 22 -6.30 16.08 -4.83
C GLN A 22 -7.21 14.88 -4.51
N PRO A 23 -8.27 15.05 -3.70
CA PRO A 23 -9.25 14.00 -3.47
C PRO A 23 -10.01 13.76 -4.78
N ARG A 24 -9.44 12.98 -5.70
CA ARG A 24 -10.22 12.45 -6.82
C ARG A 24 -11.10 11.37 -6.24
N GLU A 25 -12.39 11.69 -6.22
CA GLU A 25 -13.55 10.80 -6.12
C GLU A 25 -13.25 9.42 -5.54
N LYS A 26 -13.58 9.29 -4.25
CA LYS A 26 -13.85 8.05 -3.51
C LYS A 26 -13.87 6.82 -4.42
N GLY A 27 -12.74 6.11 -4.51
CA GLY A 27 -12.64 4.83 -5.20
C GLY A 27 -11.63 4.72 -6.34
N SER A 28 -10.92 5.79 -6.71
CA SER A 28 -9.97 5.71 -7.83
C SER A 28 -8.55 5.29 -7.45
N PHE A 29 -8.34 3.98 -7.26
CA PHE A 29 -7.15 3.27 -7.79
C PHE A 29 -7.10 3.29 -9.34
N GLN A 30 -7.95 4.10 -9.98
CA GLN A 30 -8.13 4.18 -11.43
C GLN A 30 -7.07 5.02 -12.14
N LYS A 31 -6.28 5.84 -11.43
CA LYS A 31 -5.06 6.37 -12.05
C LYS A 31 -4.07 5.21 -12.19
N PRO A 32 -3.69 4.83 -13.42
CA PRO A 32 -2.79 3.69 -13.63
C PRO A 32 -1.35 4.00 -13.22
N ASP A 33 -1.04 5.25 -12.88
CA ASP A 33 0.32 5.71 -12.66
C ASP A 33 0.52 6.21 -11.23
N ILE A 34 0.95 5.29 -10.38
CA ILE A 34 1.40 5.53 -9.01
C ILE A 34 2.58 6.50 -8.91
N SER A 35 3.32 6.75 -10.01
CA SER A 35 4.42 7.71 -10.05
C SER A 35 3.94 9.17 -10.13
N SER A 36 2.64 9.37 -10.39
CA SER A 36 2.01 10.70 -10.37
C SER A 36 1.69 11.21 -8.95
N VAL A 37 1.93 10.39 -7.92
CA VAL A 37 1.69 10.69 -6.51
C VAL A 37 3.04 10.80 -5.80
N ASP A 38 3.14 11.74 -4.86
CA ASP A 38 4.37 11.95 -4.09
C ASP A 38 4.81 10.64 -3.38
N PRO A 39 6.07 10.19 -3.55
CA PRO A 39 6.61 9.02 -2.86
C PRO A 39 6.38 9.02 -1.35
N CYS A 40 6.48 10.19 -0.72
CA CYS A 40 6.28 10.38 0.70
C CYS A 40 4.82 10.28 1.13
N PHE A 41 3.86 10.52 0.22
CA PHE A 41 2.45 10.25 0.49
C PHE A 41 2.21 8.76 0.69
N TRP A 42 2.82 7.91 -0.15
CA TRP A 42 2.72 6.46 0.01
C TRP A 42 3.31 6.00 1.33
N ALA A 43 4.49 6.50 1.69
CA ALA A 43 5.11 6.20 2.99
C ALA A 43 4.20 6.63 4.15
N CYS A 44 3.59 7.82 4.08
CA CYS A 44 2.64 8.31 5.07
C CYS A 44 1.43 7.39 5.22
N GLY A 45 0.82 6.99 4.11
CA GLY A 45 -0.29 6.04 4.09
C GLY A 45 0.08 4.68 4.69
N PHE A 46 1.24 4.14 4.31
CA PHE A 46 1.70 2.85 4.83
C PHE A 46 2.08 2.90 6.31
N LYS A 47 2.54 4.05 6.84
CA LYS A 47 2.73 4.23 8.29
C LYS A 47 1.40 4.19 9.06
N ILE A 48 0.32 4.73 8.50
CA ILE A 48 -1.01 4.67 9.12
C ILE A 48 -1.57 3.25 9.11
N LEU A 49 -1.32 2.49 8.03
CA LEU A 49 -1.69 1.08 7.94
C LEU A 49 -0.83 0.17 8.81
N GLY A 50 0.29 0.69 9.37
CA GLY A 50 1.26 -0.07 10.15
C GLY A 50 2.20 -0.94 9.30
N PHE A 51 2.19 -0.80 7.98
CA PHE A 51 3.11 -1.53 7.10
C PHE A 51 4.50 -0.94 7.14
N LEU A 52 4.59 0.36 7.42
CA LEU A 52 5.84 1.00 7.79
C LEU A 52 5.79 1.38 9.27
N ASP A 53 6.85 1.11 10.01
CA ASP A 53 6.98 1.54 11.40
C ASP A 53 7.29 3.05 11.51
N SER A 54 7.50 3.54 12.73
CA SER A 54 7.81 4.96 12.97
C SER A 54 9.11 5.43 12.31
N GLU A 55 10.07 4.52 12.11
CA GLU A 55 11.36 4.75 11.43
C GLU A 55 11.28 4.51 9.92
N GLY A 56 10.07 4.24 9.41
CA GLY A 56 9.81 3.97 8.01
C GLY A 56 10.44 2.67 7.53
N GLN A 57 10.70 1.71 8.42
CA GLN A 57 11.06 0.34 8.03
C GLN A 57 9.81 -0.48 7.78
N TYR A 58 9.91 -1.45 6.90
CA TYR A 58 8.79 -2.30 6.54
C TYR A 58 8.54 -3.37 7.61
N ASP A 59 7.30 -3.48 8.05
CA ASP A 59 6.85 -4.46 9.05
C ASP A 59 6.05 -5.56 8.36
N LEU A 60 6.79 -6.58 7.92
CA LEU A 60 6.26 -7.76 7.25
C LEU A 60 5.20 -8.49 8.10
N GLU A 61 5.40 -8.59 9.42
CA GLU A 61 4.48 -9.30 10.31
C GLU A 61 3.14 -8.56 10.39
N THR A 62 3.17 -7.24 10.58
CA THR A 62 1.97 -6.41 10.59
C THR A 62 1.24 -6.47 9.25
N THR A 63 1.97 -6.43 8.13
CA THR A 63 1.37 -6.54 6.80
C THR A 63 0.68 -7.89 6.57
N HIS A 64 1.32 -9.01 6.93
CA HIS A 64 0.66 -10.34 6.88
C HIS A 64 -0.58 -10.39 7.77
N SER A 65 -0.47 -9.89 9.01
CA SER A 65 -1.59 -9.86 9.96
C SER A 65 -2.77 -9.06 9.42
N HIS A 66 -2.49 -7.93 8.76
CA HIS A 66 -3.49 -7.09 8.12
C HIS A 66 -4.24 -7.87 7.03
N TYR A 67 -3.51 -8.41 6.04
CA TYR A 67 -4.16 -9.13 4.93
C TYR A 67 -4.89 -10.41 5.34
N LYS A 68 -4.46 -11.07 6.43
CA LYS A 68 -5.19 -12.22 7.02
C LYS A 68 -6.49 -11.83 7.70
N LYS A 69 -6.58 -10.63 8.26
CA LYS A 69 -7.80 -10.10 8.89
C LYS A 69 -8.78 -9.54 7.87
N GLU A 70 -8.27 -9.06 6.74
CA GLU A 70 -9.10 -8.54 5.66
C GLU A 70 -9.95 -9.65 5.03
N ASN A 71 -11.21 -9.31 4.74
CA ASN A 71 -12.09 -10.23 4.01
C ASN A 71 -11.74 -10.23 2.52
N LEU A 72 -10.80 -11.08 2.14
CA LEU A 72 -10.31 -11.23 0.77
C LEU A 72 -11.11 -12.25 -0.07
N SER A 73 -12.28 -12.71 0.39
CA SER A 73 -13.10 -13.71 -0.32
C SER A 73 -13.49 -13.33 -1.75
N TYR A 74 -13.56 -12.04 -2.06
CA TYR A 74 -13.82 -11.53 -3.42
C TYR A 74 -12.69 -11.85 -4.42
N LEU A 75 -11.50 -12.23 -3.92
CA LEU A 75 -10.40 -12.75 -4.74
C LEU A 75 -10.57 -14.23 -5.12
N GLY A 76 -11.47 -14.96 -4.47
CA GLY A 76 -11.67 -16.40 -4.70
C GLY A 76 -10.36 -17.18 -4.56
N GLU A 77 -10.04 -17.99 -5.56
CA GLU A 77 -8.79 -18.77 -5.62
C GLU A 77 -7.53 -17.89 -5.63
N LYS A 78 -7.63 -16.59 -5.94
CA LYS A 78 -6.46 -15.70 -5.95
C LYS A 78 -6.03 -15.22 -4.56
N GLN A 79 -6.77 -15.59 -3.51
CA GLN A 79 -6.42 -15.18 -2.14
C GLN A 79 -5.02 -15.67 -1.74
N GLU A 80 -4.61 -16.87 -2.19
CA GLU A 80 -3.26 -17.42 -1.96
C GLU A 80 -2.13 -16.57 -2.57
N LYS A 81 -2.41 -15.86 -3.68
CA LYS A 81 -1.44 -15.00 -4.35
C LYS A 81 -1.13 -13.72 -3.57
N VAL A 82 -1.95 -13.37 -2.59
CA VAL A 82 -1.70 -12.19 -1.74
C VAL A 82 -0.47 -12.43 -0.87
N GLU A 83 -0.28 -13.64 -0.35
CA GLU A 83 0.92 -14.00 0.41
C GLU A 83 2.18 -13.94 -0.48
N GLU A 84 2.09 -14.44 -1.72
CA GLU A 84 3.19 -14.35 -2.69
C GLU A 84 3.57 -12.90 -3.01
N ILE A 85 2.59 -12.01 -3.15
CA ILE A 85 2.84 -10.57 -3.35
C ILE A 85 3.56 -9.98 -2.14
N ILE A 86 3.10 -10.29 -0.93
CA ILE A 86 3.71 -9.75 0.30
C ILE A 86 5.20 -10.10 0.38
N GLU A 87 5.56 -11.36 0.13
CA GLU A 87 6.95 -11.83 0.13
C GLU A 87 7.79 -11.18 -0.99
N GLN A 88 7.22 -11.03 -2.19
CA GLN A 88 7.89 -10.35 -3.31
C GLN A 88 8.14 -8.88 -3.03
N CYS A 89 7.19 -8.20 -2.36
CA CYS A 89 7.35 -6.81 -1.98
C CYS A 89 8.45 -6.63 -0.94
N ASP A 90 8.55 -7.52 0.04
CA ASP A 90 9.61 -7.50 1.05
C ASP A 90 11.00 -7.59 0.39
N ALA A 91 11.20 -8.57 -0.49
CA ALA A 91 12.45 -8.75 -1.22
C ALA A 91 12.80 -7.52 -2.09
N ALA A 92 11.80 -6.80 -2.61
CA ALA A 92 12.03 -5.59 -3.39
C ALA A 92 12.53 -4.41 -2.55
N LEU A 93 12.26 -4.40 -1.24
CA LEU A 93 12.67 -3.36 -0.31
C LEU A 93 14.10 -3.53 0.22
N GLU A 94 14.69 -4.72 0.15
CA GLU A 94 16.07 -4.98 0.58
C GLU A 94 17.11 -4.04 -0.07
N LYS A 95 16.78 -3.49 -1.24
CA LYS A 95 17.63 -2.56 -2.00
C LYS A 95 17.61 -1.13 -1.44
N ILE A 96 16.72 -0.82 -0.50
CA ILE A 96 16.52 0.52 0.06
C ILE A 96 17.07 0.57 1.49
N THR A 97 18.31 1.04 1.62
CA THR A 97 19.03 1.13 2.89
C THR A 97 18.88 2.50 3.54
N GLY A 98 18.90 2.57 4.87
CA GLY A 98 18.94 3.82 5.65
C GLY A 98 17.62 4.21 6.29
N THR A 99 17.63 5.14 7.24
CA THR A 99 16.44 5.61 7.98
C THR A 99 16.16 7.09 7.74
N ASP A 100 16.82 7.69 6.75
CA ASP A 100 16.57 9.08 6.40
C ASP A 100 15.22 9.27 5.71
N PRO A 101 14.63 10.48 5.75
CA PRO A 101 13.31 10.72 5.17
C PRO A 101 13.20 10.34 3.68
N LYS A 102 14.28 10.42 2.91
CA LYS A 102 14.26 10.01 1.50
C LYS A 102 14.15 8.49 1.39
N ALA A 103 14.90 7.73 2.18
CA ALA A 103 14.79 6.27 2.24
C ALA A 103 13.38 5.81 2.62
N GLU A 104 12.72 6.50 3.57
CA GLU A 104 11.33 6.22 3.92
C GLU A 104 10.37 6.42 2.73
N CYS A 105 10.49 7.55 2.02
CA CYS A 105 9.66 7.83 0.85
C CYS A 105 9.94 6.86 -0.31
N ASP A 106 11.20 6.48 -0.51
CA ASP A 106 11.59 5.47 -1.50
C ASP A 106 10.94 4.11 -1.19
N ARG A 107 10.91 3.68 0.09
CA ARG A 107 10.19 2.46 0.50
C ARG A 107 8.69 2.57 0.27
N GLY A 108 8.09 3.70 0.67
CA GLY A 108 6.66 3.93 0.46
C GLY A 108 6.28 3.81 -1.02
N PHE A 109 7.06 4.40 -1.91
CA PHE A 109 6.84 4.28 -3.34
C PHE A 109 7.06 2.86 -3.88
N GLN A 110 8.08 2.16 -3.39
CA GLN A 110 8.34 0.77 -3.79
C GLN A 110 7.24 -0.19 -3.32
N LEU A 111 6.69 0.02 -2.12
CA LEU A 111 5.52 -0.70 -1.62
C LEU A 111 4.28 -0.40 -2.47
N ALA A 112 4.07 0.86 -2.87
CA ALA A 112 2.96 1.23 -3.74
C ALA A 112 3.10 0.56 -5.12
N LYS A 113 4.31 0.53 -5.69
CA LYS A 113 4.63 -0.23 -6.91
C LYS A 113 4.20 -1.67 -6.79
N CYS A 114 4.62 -2.33 -5.73
CA CYS A 114 4.37 -3.75 -5.57
C CYS A 114 2.89 -4.02 -5.27
N TYR A 115 2.34 -3.47 -4.17
CA TYR A 115 0.97 -3.77 -3.77
C TYR A 115 -0.08 -3.20 -4.70
N VAL A 116 0.01 -1.94 -5.12
CA VAL A 116 -1.07 -1.32 -5.90
C VAL A 116 -1.12 -1.90 -7.30
N GLU A 117 0.03 -2.14 -7.95
CA GLU A 117 0.05 -2.72 -9.28
C GLU A 117 -0.30 -4.22 -9.26
N ASP A 118 0.25 -5.01 -8.32
CA ASP A 118 0.01 -6.45 -8.30
C ASP A 118 -1.38 -6.81 -7.76
N MET A 119 -1.89 -6.08 -6.76
CA MET A 119 -3.29 -6.25 -6.36
C MET A 119 -4.23 -5.83 -7.50
N ARG A 120 -3.93 -4.75 -8.24
CA ARG A 120 -4.71 -4.37 -9.43
C ARG A 120 -4.72 -5.48 -10.48
N LYS A 121 -3.59 -6.16 -10.73
CA LYS A 121 -3.56 -7.33 -11.62
C LYS A 121 -4.47 -8.44 -11.10
N LEU A 122 -4.39 -8.80 -9.82
CA LEU A 122 -5.27 -9.82 -9.23
C LEU A 122 -6.76 -9.48 -9.41
N LEU A 123 -7.12 -8.21 -9.23
CA LEU A 123 -8.51 -7.73 -9.30
C LEU A 123 -9.06 -7.61 -10.72
N PHE A 124 -8.23 -7.22 -11.69
CA PHE A 124 -8.71 -6.80 -13.01
C PHE A 124 -8.14 -7.61 -14.19
N GLU A 125 -7.14 -8.47 -14.02
CA GLU A 125 -6.66 -9.32 -15.12
C GLU A 125 -7.56 -10.52 -15.44
N ASP A 126 -8.63 -10.77 -14.68
CA ASP A 126 -9.68 -11.72 -15.08
C ASP A 126 -10.75 -11.11 -16.02
N SER A 127 -10.77 -9.80 -16.23
CA SER A 127 -11.79 -9.16 -17.08
C SER A 127 -11.54 -9.31 -18.59
N ARG A 128 -10.53 -10.10 -19.00
CA ARG A 128 -10.10 -10.26 -20.41
C ARG A 128 -10.12 -11.71 -20.92
N LYS A 129 -10.97 -12.57 -20.35
CA LYS A 129 -11.30 -13.88 -20.95
C LYS A 129 -12.79 -13.99 -21.23
#